data_AF-A0A0S1XCN7-F1
#
_entry.id   AF-A0A0S1XCN7-F1
#
_cell.length_a   1.000
_cell.length_b   1.000
_cell.length_c   1.000
_cell.angle_alpha   90.00
_cell.angle_beta   90.00
_cell.angle_gamma   90.00
#
_symmetry.space_group_name_H-M   'P 1'
#
loop_
_entity.id
_entity.type
_entity.pdbx_description
1 polymer ?
#
loop_
_entity_poly.entity_id
_entity_poly.type
_entity_poly.pdbx_seq_one_letter_code
_entity_poly.pdbx_strand_id
1 'polypeptide(L)'
;MGRKIFSRQDEDGNKFTDRDFVIIRLSDFDEYKDELIELRKSGQLTIGKFQNKSSAVNVFVEYLLKTKKIEPGIDEIKITASDVYNTFTTYIRERRPAYHTLQVHLYYTRKALEHILLKKYNLLLSKTLGLEVFDVDFYVTQLSKSVLRSKATQLKAFKEKEESKVISDERMKDALKWLAILKKERNTIAVEKIRLATLIALLTGARSTEINDLQFELRANGERLKQIDLQRGIIYFHRKKLKADDGRNFTPVFIHPVLVEELKAFKRKYILDTTQPIFGCYSLDKQFKHFYTPAQAFKNRRQLENIYRRYSWLRKYDTQKAIITVKMFRKYFDSYLQIRIFELAEENAVRALFGEGLSALDKMRRYKNYLLGRAEGVDFLHYISITEDKRYSSKLKRLNKMLIDGFIDRLMPELLYVLSDETKAKFFDMKSASESKAEKELFVIR
;
A
#
# COMPACT_ATOMS: atom_id res chain seq x y z
N MET A 1 -37.81 39.30 17.78
CA MET A 1 -37.88 39.54 19.24
C MET A 1 -38.01 38.18 19.91
N GLY A 2 -37.27 37.73 20.92
CA GLY A 2 -36.29 38.33 21.81
C GLY A 2 -36.25 37.43 23.06
N ARG A 3 -35.09 36.80 23.31
CA ARG A 3 -34.55 36.25 24.58
C ARG A 3 -35.40 35.36 25.51
N LYS A 4 -34.87 34.15 25.78
CA LYS A 4 -34.71 33.57 27.14
C LYS A 4 -33.29 32.97 27.21
N ILE A 5 -32.31 33.75 27.71
CA ILE A 5 -31.74 33.68 29.07
C ILE A 5 -31.23 32.27 29.42
N PHE A 6 -29.91 32.12 29.34
CA PHE A 6 -29.13 31.09 30.01
C PHE A 6 -29.08 31.41 31.51
N SER A 7 -29.55 30.49 32.35
CA SER A 7 -28.94 30.21 33.66
C SER A 7 -29.61 29.01 34.32
N ARG A 8 -28.96 27.85 34.20
CA ARG A 8 -28.62 27.01 35.35
C ARG A 8 -27.46 26.11 34.95
N GLN A 9 -26.31 26.39 35.56
CA GLN A 9 -25.22 25.44 35.69
C GLN A 9 -25.77 24.29 36.54
N ASP A 10 -25.95 23.14 35.91
CA ASP A 10 -25.75 21.86 36.58
C ASP A 10 -24.58 21.21 35.85
N GLU A 11 -23.46 21.13 36.57
CA GLU A 11 -22.30 20.35 36.22
C GLU A 11 -22.70 18.86 36.18
N ASP A 12 -22.16 18.14 35.20
CA ASP A 12 -22.23 16.68 35.02
C ASP A 12 -23.61 16.00 34.90
N GLY A 13 -23.99 15.70 33.65
CA GLY A 13 -25.11 14.80 33.37
C GLY A 13 -25.35 14.59 31.88
N ASN A 14 -24.64 13.65 31.26
CA ASN A 14 -24.95 13.17 29.92
C ASN A 14 -26.41 12.69 29.85
N LYS A 15 -27.18 13.18 28.87
CA LYS A 15 -28.54 12.71 28.57
C LYS A 15 -28.52 11.31 27.93
N PHE A 16 -28.21 10.27 28.69
CA PHE A 16 -28.55 8.90 28.34
C PHE A 16 -29.54 8.38 29.38
N THR A 17 -30.74 8.03 28.94
CA THR A 17 -31.76 7.40 29.79
C THR A 17 -31.34 5.96 30.11
N ASP A 18 -31.24 5.61 31.40
CA ASP A 18 -30.86 4.30 31.96
C ASP A 18 -31.77 3.10 31.61
N ARG A 19 -32.68 3.23 30.62
CA ARG A 19 -33.65 2.18 30.25
C ARG A 19 -33.11 1.14 29.28
N ASP A 20 -32.03 1.43 28.55
CA ASP A 20 -31.52 0.57 27.47
C ASP A 20 -30.18 -0.10 27.81
N PHE A 21 -30.21 -1.42 28.06
CA PHE A 21 -29.03 -2.23 28.38
C PHE A 21 -29.13 -3.63 27.79
N VAL A 22 -28.00 -4.32 27.69
CA VAL A 22 -27.93 -5.75 27.33
C VAL A 22 -27.15 -6.51 28.40
N ILE A 23 -27.59 -7.73 28.74
CA ILE A 23 -26.85 -8.64 29.62
C ILE A 23 -26.24 -9.71 28.72
N ILE A 24 -24.92 -9.82 28.72
CA ILE A 24 -24.15 -10.74 27.87
C ILE A 24 -23.13 -11.46 28.76
N ARG A 25 -22.80 -12.71 28.45
CA ARG A 25 -21.71 -13.43 29.13
C ARG A 25 -20.35 -13.12 28.51
N LEU A 26 -19.30 -13.06 29.32
CA LEU A 26 -17.94 -12.91 28.79
C LEU A 26 -17.58 -14.05 27.83
N SER A 27 -18.03 -15.26 28.16
CA SER A 27 -17.89 -16.45 27.30
C SER A 27 -18.47 -16.28 25.90
N ASP A 28 -19.50 -15.45 25.69
CA ASP A 28 -20.06 -15.21 24.35
C ASP A 28 -19.06 -14.53 23.40
N PHE A 29 -18.15 -13.71 23.93
CA PHE A 29 -17.08 -13.10 23.12
C PHE A 29 -16.02 -14.11 22.73
N ASP A 30 -15.73 -15.09 23.59
CA ASP A 30 -14.81 -16.18 23.29
C ASP A 30 -15.42 -17.15 22.28
N GLU A 31 -16.70 -17.50 22.41
CA GLU A 31 -17.41 -18.28 21.40
C GLU A 31 -17.43 -17.59 20.03
N TYR A 32 -17.69 -16.26 20.00
CA TYR A 32 -17.59 -15.51 18.75
C TYR A 32 -16.17 -15.56 18.16
N LYS A 33 -15.12 -15.53 18.99
CA LYS A 33 -13.74 -15.67 18.52
C LYS A 33 -13.46 -17.08 17.97
N ASP A 34 -14.02 -18.13 18.55
CA ASP A 34 -13.90 -19.49 18.03
C ASP A 34 -14.59 -19.62 16.67
N GLU A 35 -15.76 -19.01 16.49
CA GLU A 35 -16.41 -18.92 15.18
C GLU A 35 -15.52 -18.21 14.14
N LEU A 36 -14.80 -17.15 14.53
CA LEU A 36 -13.85 -16.49 13.62
C LEU A 36 -12.67 -17.40 13.24
N ILE A 37 -12.24 -18.29 14.13
CA ILE A 37 -11.19 -19.28 13.85
C ILE A 37 -11.69 -20.30 12.82
N GLU A 38 -12.92 -20.80 12.97
CA GLU A 38 -13.50 -21.75 12.02
C GLU A 38 -13.78 -21.12 10.64
N LEU A 39 -14.27 -19.88 10.61
CA LEU A 39 -14.41 -19.12 9.36
C LEU A 39 -13.07 -18.85 8.65
N ARG A 40 -11.98 -18.76 9.43
CA ARG A 40 -10.63 -18.65 8.88
C ARG A 40 -10.15 -20.00 8.33
N LYS A 41 -10.33 -21.10 9.07
CA LYS A 41 -9.93 -22.45 8.64
C LYS A 41 -10.65 -22.86 7.36
N SER A 42 -11.93 -22.53 7.23
CA SER A 42 -12.75 -22.76 6.03
C SER A 42 -12.46 -21.80 4.86
N GLY A 43 -11.51 -20.86 5.00
CA GLY A 43 -11.11 -19.93 3.94
C GLY A 43 -12.09 -18.78 3.68
N GLN A 44 -13.22 -18.72 4.39
CA GLN A 44 -14.22 -17.66 4.27
C GLN A 44 -13.72 -16.31 4.81
N LEU A 45 -12.67 -16.32 5.66
CA LEU A 45 -12.11 -15.12 6.28
C LEU A 45 -10.60 -14.98 6.04
N THR A 46 -10.18 -13.82 5.51
CA THR A 46 -8.74 -13.54 5.28
C THR A 46 -8.00 -13.26 6.59
N ILE A 47 -6.68 -13.53 6.63
CA ILE A 47 -5.82 -13.30 7.80
C ILE A 47 -5.97 -11.87 8.35
N GLY A 48 -6.00 -10.86 7.47
CA GLY A 48 -6.15 -9.46 7.88
C GLY A 48 -7.53 -9.15 8.47
N LYS A 49 -8.61 -9.71 7.90
CA LYS A 49 -9.97 -9.56 8.47
C LYS A 49 -10.08 -10.27 9.82
N PHE A 50 -9.43 -11.43 9.97
CA PHE A 50 -9.38 -12.18 11.24
C PHE A 50 -8.72 -11.35 12.33
N GLN A 51 -7.52 -10.83 12.05
CA GLN A 51 -6.77 -10.00 12.99
C GLN A 51 -7.55 -8.76 13.40
N ASN A 52 -8.18 -8.05 12.45
CA ASN A 52 -8.95 -6.85 12.78
C ASN A 52 -10.20 -7.15 13.63
N LYS A 53 -10.94 -8.22 13.30
CA LYS A 53 -12.12 -8.62 14.08
C LYS A 53 -11.76 -9.06 15.49
N SER A 54 -10.75 -9.93 15.63
CA SER A 54 -10.28 -10.43 16.92
C SER A 54 -9.67 -9.32 17.77
N SER A 55 -8.85 -8.45 17.18
CA SER A 55 -8.26 -7.30 17.88
C SER A 55 -9.32 -6.32 18.38
N ALA A 56 -10.37 -6.06 17.61
CA ALA A 56 -11.44 -5.15 18.04
C ALA A 56 -12.18 -5.70 19.27
N VAL A 57 -12.53 -6.99 19.27
CA VAL A 57 -13.19 -7.64 20.41
C VAL A 57 -12.28 -7.62 21.64
N ASN A 58 -11.02 -7.99 21.51
CA ASN A 58 -10.08 -7.99 22.63
C ASN A 58 -9.92 -6.59 23.24
N VAL A 59 -9.77 -5.55 22.42
CA VAL A 59 -9.67 -4.16 22.89
C VAL A 59 -10.96 -3.74 23.59
N PHE A 60 -12.12 -4.08 23.04
CA PHE A 60 -13.39 -3.74 23.68
C PHE A 60 -13.53 -4.42 25.05
N VAL A 61 -13.31 -5.73 25.14
CA VAL A 61 -13.43 -6.49 26.40
C VAL A 61 -12.41 -6.01 27.43
N GLU A 62 -11.14 -5.83 27.05
CA GLU A 62 -10.07 -5.31 27.93
C GLU A 62 -10.48 -3.98 28.58
N TYR A 63 -10.93 -3.02 27.76
CA TYR A 63 -11.27 -1.68 28.25
C TYR A 63 -12.66 -1.63 28.93
N LEU A 64 -13.58 -2.52 28.58
CA LEU A 64 -14.88 -2.65 29.25
C LEU A 64 -14.69 -3.16 30.68
N LEU A 65 -13.93 -4.24 30.86
CA LEU A 65 -13.60 -4.79 32.18
C LEU A 65 -12.88 -3.74 33.04
N LYS A 66 -11.93 -3.02 32.44
CA LYS A 66 -11.17 -1.96 33.10
C LYS A 66 -12.05 -0.79 33.56
N THR A 67 -12.97 -0.33 32.71
CA THR A 67 -13.83 0.82 33.03
C THR A 67 -14.93 0.47 34.02
N LYS A 68 -15.45 -0.76 34.00
CA LYS A 68 -16.50 -1.22 34.90
C LYS A 68 -15.99 -1.78 36.23
N LYS A 69 -14.68 -1.99 36.38
CA LYS A 69 -14.06 -2.58 37.58
C LYS A 69 -14.72 -3.90 38.00
N ILE A 70 -14.97 -4.77 37.03
CA ILE A 70 -15.62 -6.07 37.27
C ILE A 70 -14.64 -6.98 38.04
N GLU A 71 -15.10 -7.57 39.14
CA GLU A 71 -14.31 -8.50 39.94
C GLU A 71 -14.07 -9.83 39.20
N PRO A 72 -12.92 -10.50 39.42
CA PRO A 72 -12.66 -11.81 38.83
C PRO A 72 -13.73 -12.83 39.23
N GLY A 73 -14.40 -13.45 38.25
CA GLY A 73 -15.39 -14.51 38.47
C GLY A 73 -16.84 -14.15 38.12
N ILE A 74 -17.14 -12.90 37.76
CA ILE A 74 -18.45 -12.50 37.24
C ILE A 74 -18.48 -12.79 35.72
N ASP A 75 -19.33 -13.73 35.29
CA ASP A 75 -19.49 -14.10 33.87
C ASP A 75 -20.51 -13.21 33.14
N GLU A 76 -21.60 -12.79 33.80
CA GLU A 76 -22.65 -11.97 33.19
C GLU A 76 -22.40 -10.47 33.39
N ILE A 77 -22.38 -9.72 32.29
CA ILE A 77 -22.11 -8.28 32.27
C ILE A 77 -23.29 -7.54 31.66
N LYS A 78 -23.85 -6.60 32.43
CA LYS A 78 -24.87 -5.64 31.96
C LYS A 78 -24.22 -4.49 31.20
N ILE A 79 -24.15 -4.49 29.89
CA ILE A 79 -23.57 -3.41 29.07
C ILE A 79 -24.63 -2.33 28.76
N THR A 80 -24.26 -1.05 28.91
CA THR A 80 -25.04 0.12 28.51
C THR A 80 -24.33 0.93 27.42
N ALA A 81 -25.04 1.84 26.75
CA ALA A 81 -24.44 2.77 25.79
C ALA A 81 -23.32 3.63 26.42
N SER A 82 -23.51 4.03 27.68
CA SER A 82 -22.51 4.76 28.48
C SER A 82 -21.25 3.93 28.71
N ASP A 83 -21.38 2.63 28.97
CA ASP A 83 -20.22 1.74 29.13
C ASP A 83 -19.42 1.64 27.84
N VAL A 84 -20.09 1.50 26.69
CA VAL A 84 -19.42 1.47 25.37
C VAL A 84 -18.69 2.80 25.13
N TYR A 85 -19.34 3.92 25.43
CA TYR A 85 -18.72 5.24 25.34
C TYR A 85 -17.48 5.38 26.23
N ASN A 86 -17.58 5.01 27.50
CA ASN A 86 -16.49 5.11 28.46
C ASN A 86 -15.31 4.19 28.11
N THR A 87 -15.61 2.98 27.62
CA THR A 87 -14.64 2.00 27.13
C THR A 87 -13.78 2.60 26.02
N PHE A 88 -14.41 3.10 24.95
CA PHE A 88 -13.69 3.67 23.82
C PHE A 88 -13.04 5.01 24.16
N THR A 89 -13.65 5.84 25.01
CA THR A 89 -13.05 7.10 25.48
C THR A 89 -11.76 6.84 26.26
N THR A 90 -11.76 5.84 27.13
CA THR A 90 -10.56 5.43 27.90
C THR A 90 -9.49 4.88 26.97
N TYR A 91 -9.86 4.01 26.03
CA TYR A 91 -8.96 3.51 24.99
C TYR A 91 -8.33 4.64 24.17
N ILE A 92 -9.10 5.65 23.76
CA ILE A 92 -8.61 6.78 22.99
C ILE A 92 -7.61 7.62 23.81
N ARG A 93 -7.92 7.88 25.09
CA ARG A 93 -7.05 8.67 25.98
C ARG A 93 -5.69 7.99 26.19
N GLU A 94 -5.66 6.68 26.40
CA GLU A 94 -4.44 5.94 26.70
C GLU A 94 -3.61 5.57 25.47
N ARG A 95 -4.27 5.09 24.40
CA ARG A 95 -3.56 4.52 23.24
C ARG A 95 -3.44 5.50 22.07
N ARG A 96 -4.21 6.59 22.08
CA ARG A 96 -4.26 7.60 21.00
C ARG A 96 -4.25 6.97 19.60
N PRO A 97 -5.20 6.06 19.30
CA PRO A 97 -5.25 5.35 18.04
C PRO A 97 -5.42 6.33 16.86
N ALA A 98 -4.92 5.96 15.69
CA ALA A 98 -5.25 6.69 14.47
C ALA A 98 -6.76 6.59 14.18
N TYR A 99 -7.35 7.61 13.55
CA TYR A 99 -8.78 7.65 13.19
C TYR A 99 -9.26 6.35 12.54
N HIS A 100 -8.53 5.86 11.53
CA HIS A 100 -8.89 4.61 10.86
C HIS A 100 -8.84 3.39 11.80
N THR A 101 -7.89 3.32 12.73
CA THR A 101 -7.81 2.23 13.72
C THR A 101 -9.00 2.27 14.67
N LEU A 102 -9.38 3.46 15.15
CA LEU A 102 -10.57 3.65 15.99
C LEU A 102 -11.84 3.25 15.23
N GLN A 103 -12.00 3.72 14.00
CA GLN A 103 -13.12 3.37 13.13
C GLN A 103 -13.22 1.85 12.91
N VAL A 104 -12.09 1.18 12.69
CA VAL A 104 -12.02 -0.29 12.55
C VAL A 104 -12.46 -1.00 13.84
N HIS A 105 -11.98 -0.55 15.00
CA HIS A 105 -12.37 -1.14 16.28
C HIS A 105 -13.86 -0.93 16.60
N LEU A 106 -14.38 0.29 16.42
CA LEU A 106 -15.81 0.58 16.62
C LEU A 106 -16.68 -0.26 15.68
N TYR A 107 -16.34 -0.32 14.39
CA TYR A 107 -17.08 -1.09 13.39
C TYR A 107 -17.12 -2.59 13.71
N TYR A 108 -15.97 -3.19 14.03
CA TYR A 108 -15.92 -4.64 14.30
C TYR A 108 -16.46 -5.02 15.67
N THR A 109 -16.38 -4.12 16.66
CA THR A 109 -17.05 -4.31 17.95
C THR A 109 -18.57 -4.28 17.78
N ARG A 110 -19.10 -3.31 17.02
CA ARG A 110 -20.52 -3.27 16.65
C ARG A 110 -20.95 -4.58 15.99
N LYS A 111 -20.19 -5.05 15.00
CA LYS A 111 -20.50 -6.30 14.28
C LYS A 111 -20.45 -7.54 15.17
N ALA A 112 -19.55 -7.57 16.16
CA ALA A 112 -19.49 -8.66 17.13
C ALA A 112 -20.74 -8.65 18.04
N LEU A 113 -21.10 -7.48 18.57
CA LEU A 113 -22.28 -7.35 19.43
C LEU A 113 -23.60 -7.62 18.66
N GLU A 114 -23.73 -7.12 17.43
CA GLU A 114 -24.88 -7.46 16.55
C GLU A 114 -25.01 -8.97 16.37
N HIS A 115 -23.90 -9.67 16.13
CA HIS A 115 -23.88 -11.12 15.95
C HIS A 115 -24.26 -11.87 17.22
N ILE A 116 -23.61 -11.56 18.34
CA ILE A 116 -23.86 -12.20 19.63
C ILE A 116 -25.31 -11.98 20.07
N LEU A 117 -25.77 -10.73 20.08
CA LEU A 117 -27.14 -10.38 20.51
C LEU A 117 -28.21 -11.06 19.65
N LEU A 118 -28.04 -11.06 18.33
CA LEU A 118 -29.01 -11.69 17.46
C LEU A 118 -28.99 -13.21 17.58
N LYS A 119 -27.80 -13.83 17.58
CA LYS A 119 -27.65 -15.28 17.56
C LYS A 119 -28.00 -15.94 18.89
N LYS A 120 -27.62 -15.32 20.01
CA LYS A 120 -27.76 -15.90 21.36
C LYS A 120 -29.01 -15.43 22.09
N TYR A 121 -29.38 -14.16 21.89
CA TYR A 121 -30.42 -13.51 22.68
C TYR A 121 -31.63 -13.09 21.83
N ASN A 122 -31.57 -13.25 20.52
CA ASN A 122 -32.58 -12.77 19.57
C ASN A 122 -32.90 -11.27 19.75
N LEU A 123 -31.88 -10.48 20.09
CA LEU A 123 -31.99 -9.03 20.31
C LEU A 123 -31.31 -8.26 19.18
N LEU A 124 -31.93 -7.15 18.78
CA LEU A 124 -31.35 -6.22 17.82
C LEU A 124 -30.57 -5.12 18.57
N LEU A 125 -29.29 -4.96 18.25
CA LEU A 125 -28.42 -3.92 18.84
C LEU A 125 -29.01 -2.50 18.70
N SER A 126 -29.63 -2.22 17.56
CA SER A 126 -30.27 -0.91 17.29
C SER A 126 -31.48 -0.61 18.17
N LYS A 127 -32.10 -1.64 18.77
CA LYS A 127 -33.22 -1.52 19.70
C LYS A 127 -32.78 -1.59 21.17
N THR A 128 -31.48 -1.76 21.43
CA THR A 128 -30.91 -1.80 22.78
C THR A 128 -29.91 -0.67 22.95
N LEU A 129 -28.63 -0.87 22.66
CA LEU A 129 -27.57 0.13 22.93
C LEU A 129 -27.57 1.34 21.99
N GLY A 130 -28.34 1.28 20.90
CA GLY A 130 -28.26 2.25 19.81
C GLY A 130 -27.01 2.06 18.96
N LEU A 131 -26.97 2.71 17.79
CA LEU A 131 -25.85 2.60 16.85
C LEU A 131 -24.87 3.78 16.96
N GLU A 132 -25.30 4.87 17.60
CA GLU A 132 -24.59 6.14 17.70
C GLU A 132 -23.27 6.00 18.47
N VAL A 133 -23.23 5.16 19.50
CA VAL A 133 -22.01 4.89 20.28
C VAL A 133 -20.94 4.10 19.51
N PHE A 134 -21.24 3.63 18.31
CA PHE A 134 -20.27 3.01 17.41
C PHE A 134 -19.85 3.93 16.25
N ASP A 135 -20.33 5.18 16.24
CA ASP A 135 -19.91 6.18 15.27
C ASP A 135 -18.58 6.82 15.71
N VAL A 136 -17.58 6.77 14.83
CA VAL A 136 -16.27 7.37 15.11
C VAL A 136 -16.37 8.90 15.21
N ASP A 137 -17.28 9.51 14.47
CA ASP A 137 -17.44 10.97 14.46
C ASP A 137 -18.07 11.47 15.77
N PHE A 138 -18.84 10.63 16.48
CA PHE A 138 -19.31 10.90 17.84
C PHE A 138 -18.14 11.14 18.80
N TYR A 139 -17.11 10.28 18.76
CA TYR A 139 -15.93 10.42 19.62
C TYR A 139 -15.03 11.58 19.18
N VAL A 140 -14.86 11.77 17.88
CA VAL A 140 -14.05 12.88 17.37
C VAL A 140 -14.65 14.22 17.74
N THR A 141 -15.97 14.40 17.62
CA THR A 141 -16.65 15.66 17.96
C THR A 141 -16.66 15.92 19.47
N GLN A 142 -16.96 14.93 20.29
CA GLN A 142 -16.93 15.02 21.76
C GLN A 142 -15.51 15.29 22.31
N LEU A 143 -14.48 14.58 21.81
CA LEU A 143 -13.09 14.79 22.22
C LEU A 143 -12.46 16.04 21.60
N SER A 144 -12.99 16.54 20.47
CA SER A 144 -12.52 17.80 19.86
C SER A 144 -12.78 19.02 20.74
N LYS A 145 -13.81 18.96 21.61
CA LYS A 145 -14.05 20.01 22.61
C LYS A 145 -13.01 20.00 23.73
N SER A 146 -12.36 18.86 24.01
CA SER A 146 -11.36 18.72 25.08
C SER A 146 -9.91 18.63 24.59
N VAL A 147 -9.64 18.52 23.28
CA VAL A 147 -8.27 18.43 22.73
C VAL A 147 -7.93 19.67 21.92
N LEU A 148 -7.42 20.68 22.63
CA LEU A 148 -6.83 21.92 22.12
C LEU A 148 -5.74 21.66 21.06
N ARG A 149 -6.09 21.76 19.78
CA ARG A 149 -5.19 22.25 18.73
C ARG A 149 -5.97 23.21 17.84
N SER A 150 -5.49 24.44 17.70
CA SER A 150 -6.10 25.41 16.79
C SER A 150 -6.16 24.83 15.36
N LYS A 151 -7.15 25.24 14.57
CA LYS A 151 -7.28 24.83 13.16
C LYS A 151 -5.97 25.06 12.38
N ALA A 152 -5.21 26.10 12.72
CA ALA A 152 -3.89 26.37 12.18
C ALA A 152 -2.86 25.27 12.52
N THR A 153 -2.81 24.80 13.76
CA THR A 153 -1.93 23.70 14.18
C THR A 153 -2.33 22.36 13.55
N GLN A 154 -3.63 22.12 13.37
CA GLN A 154 -4.12 20.94 12.65
C GLN A 154 -3.73 20.98 11.17
N LEU A 155 -3.90 22.13 10.52
CA LEU A 155 -3.50 22.32 9.12
C LEU A 155 -1.97 22.23 8.95
N LYS A 156 -1.19 22.78 9.89
CA LYS A 156 0.28 22.67 9.89
C LYS A 156 0.71 21.21 10.05
N ALA A 157 0.16 20.49 11.03
CA ALA A 157 0.44 19.07 11.23
C ALA A 157 -0.03 18.21 10.05
N PHE A 158 -1.14 18.58 9.40
CA PHE A 158 -1.60 17.93 8.17
C PHE A 158 -0.62 18.17 7.02
N LYS A 159 -0.22 19.43 6.77
CA LYS A 159 0.76 19.78 5.73
C LYS A 159 2.09 19.07 5.95
N GLU A 160 2.65 19.13 7.17
CA GLU A 160 3.88 18.40 7.52
C GLU A 160 3.72 16.87 7.33
N LYS A 161 2.55 16.32 7.64
CA LYS A 161 2.25 14.91 7.44
C LYS A 161 2.05 14.53 5.96
N GLU A 162 1.51 15.42 5.13
CA GLU A 162 1.38 15.21 3.69
C GLU A 162 2.73 15.38 2.99
N GLU A 163 3.51 16.41 3.34
CA GLU A 163 4.86 16.64 2.82
C GLU A 163 5.81 15.49 3.17
N SER A 164 5.78 14.98 4.41
CA SER A 164 6.55 13.80 4.81
C SER A 164 6.08 12.48 4.15
N LYS A 165 4.90 12.45 3.51
CA LYS A 165 4.45 11.32 2.70
C LYS A 165 4.99 11.37 1.27
N VAL A 166 5.45 12.52 0.79
CA VAL A 166 6.08 12.68 -0.52
C VAL A 166 7.44 12.02 -0.49
N ILE A 167 7.72 11.18 -1.48
CA ILE A 167 9.04 10.58 -1.63
C ILE A 167 9.79 11.39 -2.67
N SER A 168 10.99 11.86 -2.33
CA SER A 168 11.81 12.66 -3.24
C SER A 168 12.52 11.80 -4.28
N ASP A 169 12.81 12.42 -5.43
CA ASP A 169 13.66 11.85 -6.49
C ASP A 169 15.02 11.42 -5.93
N GLU A 170 15.61 12.21 -5.02
CA GLU A 170 16.88 11.90 -4.36
C GLU A 170 16.80 10.56 -3.59
N ARG A 171 15.71 10.32 -2.86
CA ARG A 171 15.55 9.06 -2.12
C ARG A 171 15.39 7.85 -3.06
N MET A 172 14.81 8.06 -4.25
CA MET A 172 14.71 7.02 -5.28
C MET A 172 16.08 6.73 -5.89
N LYS A 173 16.83 7.78 -6.23
CA LYS A 173 18.22 7.68 -6.72
C LYS A 173 19.11 6.97 -5.71
N ASP A 174 18.98 7.29 -4.43
CA ASP A 174 19.71 6.63 -3.34
C ASP A 174 19.34 5.15 -3.18
N ALA A 175 18.08 4.78 -3.38
CA ALA A 175 17.67 3.38 -3.43
C ALA A 175 18.30 2.63 -4.62
N LEU A 176 18.46 3.28 -5.77
CA LEU A 176 19.14 2.71 -6.93
C LEU A 176 20.65 2.59 -6.70
N LYS A 177 21.29 3.60 -6.11
CA LYS A 177 22.70 3.53 -5.66
C LYS A 177 22.93 2.39 -4.68
N TRP A 178 22.05 2.26 -3.69
CA TRP A 178 22.10 1.14 -2.73
C TRP A 178 22.02 -0.22 -3.42
N LEU A 179 21.09 -0.37 -4.37
CA LEU A 179 20.94 -1.60 -5.13
C LEU A 179 22.18 -1.91 -5.97
N ALA A 180 22.83 -0.89 -6.56
CA ALA A 180 24.10 -1.07 -7.25
C ALA A 180 25.23 -1.54 -6.31
N ILE A 181 25.29 -1.02 -5.08
CA ILE A 181 26.21 -1.50 -4.05
C ILE A 181 25.91 -2.97 -3.70
N LEU A 182 24.63 -3.33 -3.48
CA LEU A 182 24.24 -4.72 -3.21
C LEU A 182 24.66 -5.67 -4.33
N LYS A 183 24.48 -5.28 -5.61
CA LYS A 183 24.92 -6.10 -6.75
C LYS A 183 26.42 -6.33 -6.74
N LYS A 184 27.20 -5.27 -6.46
CA LYS A 184 28.67 -5.33 -6.43
C LYS A 184 29.18 -6.19 -5.27
N GLU A 185 28.59 -6.02 -4.08
CA GLU A 185 29.06 -6.68 -2.85
C GLU A 185 28.46 -8.08 -2.66
N ARG A 186 27.30 -8.39 -3.27
CA ARG A 186 26.55 -9.65 -3.09
C ARG A 186 25.90 -10.11 -4.40
N ASN A 187 26.72 -10.46 -5.41
CA ASN A 187 26.25 -10.92 -6.72
C ASN A 187 25.55 -12.29 -6.67
N THR A 188 24.31 -12.32 -6.20
CA THR A 188 23.50 -13.53 -5.97
C THR A 188 22.18 -13.42 -6.71
N ILE A 189 21.57 -14.58 -7.03
CA ILE A 189 20.22 -14.59 -7.65
C ILE A 189 19.17 -13.87 -6.80
N ALA A 190 19.30 -13.88 -5.47
CA ALA A 190 18.39 -13.17 -4.58
C ALA A 190 18.47 -11.64 -4.78
N VAL A 191 19.69 -11.10 -4.93
CA VAL A 191 19.90 -9.68 -5.25
C VAL A 191 19.39 -9.36 -6.65
N GLU A 192 19.58 -10.24 -7.63
CA GLU A 192 19.03 -10.05 -8.98
C GLU A 192 17.50 -10.10 -9.01
N LYS A 193 16.87 -10.95 -8.20
CA LYS A 193 15.41 -10.95 -8.01
C LYS A 193 14.94 -9.64 -7.36
N ILE A 194 15.62 -9.15 -6.33
CA ILE A 194 15.30 -7.84 -5.73
C ILE A 194 15.47 -6.72 -6.75
N ARG A 195 16.54 -6.74 -7.54
CA ARG A 195 16.79 -5.76 -8.59
C ARG A 195 15.64 -5.71 -9.60
N LEU A 196 15.23 -6.87 -10.11
CA LEU A 196 14.10 -6.96 -11.03
C LEU A 196 12.79 -6.51 -10.38
N ALA A 197 12.52 -6.93 -9.14
CA ALA A 197 11.33 -6.52 -8.41
C ALA A 197 11.29 -5.00 -8.17
N THR A 198 12.43 -4.39 -7.86
CA THR A 198 12.57 -2.93 -7.74
C THR A 198 12.23 -2.25 -9.06
N LEU A 199 12.75 -2.71 -10.19
CA LEU A 199 12.43 -2.15 -11.51
C LEU A 199 10.95 -2.28 -11.85
N ILE A 200 10.33 -3.42 -11.57
CA ILE A 200 8.88 -3.60 -11.78
C ILE A 200 8.10 -2.64 -10.89
N ALA A 201 8.38 -2.59 -9.57
CA ALA A 201 7.69 -1.70 -8.64
C ALA A 201 7.82 -0.23 -9.04
N LEU A 202 9.03 0.16 -9.45
CA LEU A 202 9.40 1.50 -9.84
C LEU A 202 8.69 1.93 -11.14
N LEU A 203 8.69 1.09 -12.17
CA LEU A 203 8.19 1.44 -13.52
C LEU A 203 6.70 1.14 -13.73
N THR A 204 6.03 0.47 -12.79
CA THR A 204 4.60 0.11 -12.92
C THR A 204 3.74 0.54 -11.74
N GLY A 205 4.34 0.90 -10.60
CA GLY A 205 3.60 1.18 -9.36
C GLY A 205 2.87 -0.04 -8.79
N ALA A 206 3.22 -1.25 -9.22
CA ALA A 206 2.62 -2.48 -8.73
C ALA A 206 2.87 -2.69 -7.22
N ARG A 207 1.90 -3.32 -6.55
CA ARG A 207 1.96 -3.68 -5.13
C ARG A 207 2.88 -4.87 -4.94
N SER A 208 3.42 -5.01 -3.73
CA SER A 208 4.25 -6.15 -3.35
C SER A 208 3.59 -7.49 -3.66
N THR A 209 2.31 -7.62 -3.30
CA THR A 209 1.49 -8.82 -3.55
C THR A 209 1.29 -9.13 -5.03
N GLU A 210 1.26 -8.12 -5.89
CA GLU A 210 1.03 -8.29 -7.33
C GLU A 210 2.32 -8.72 -8.03
N ILE A 211 3.45 -8.13 -7.62
CA ILE A 211 4.78 -8.52 -8.11
C ILE A 211 5.13 -9.94 -7.65
N ASN A 212 4.83 -10.29 -6.40
CA ASN A 212 5.13 -11.60 -5.84
C ASN A 212 4.38 -12.76 -6.54
N ASP A 213 3.23 -12.47 -7.15
CA ASP A 213 2.35 -13.42 -7.86
C ASP A 213 2.74 -13.56 -9.35
N LEU A 214 3.82 -12.90 -9.79
CA LEU A 214 4.24 -12.94 -11.20
C LEU A 214 4.96 -14.24 -11.57
N GLN A 215 4.47 -14.83 -12.67
CA GLN A 215 5.03 -15.92 -13.44
C GLN A 215 5.18 -15.44 -14.90
N PHE A 216 6.01 -16.11 -15.70
CA PHE A 216 6.03 -15.79 -17.14
C PHE A 216 4.80 -16.38 -17.83
N GLU A 217 4.45 -17.61 -17.46
CA GLU A 217 3.32 -18.38 -18.00
C GLU A 217 2.48 -18.99 -16.86
N LEU A 218 1.18 -19.14 -17.08
CA LEU A 218 0.23 -19.83 -16.22
C LEU A 218 -0.25 -21.10 -16.91
N ARG A 219 -0.44 -22.18 -16.15
CA ARG A 219 -1.10 -23.40 -16.65
C ARG A 219 -2.56 -23.36 -16.29
N ALA A 220 -3.43 -23.49 -17.29
CA ALA A 220 -4.88 -23.60 -17.10
C ALA A 220 -5.42 -24.64 -18.07
N ASN A 221 -6.08 -25.69 -17.57
CA ASN A 221 -6.72 -26.74 -18.38
C ASN A 221 -5.81 -27.35 -19.48
N GLY A 222 -4.51 -27.51 -19.20
CA GLY A 222 -3.53 -28.01 -20.16
C GLY A 222 -2.93 -26.95 -21.10
N GLU A 223 -3.49 -25.75 -21.14
CA GLU A 223 -2.97 -24.62 -21.92
C GLU A 223 -1.95 -23.80 -21.12
N ARG A 224 -1.01 -23.18 -21.86
CA ARG A 224 -0.05 -22.21 -21.32
C ARG A 224 -0.45 -20.80 -21.71
N LEU A 225 -0.84 -20.00 -20.73
CA LEU A 225 -1.23 -18.61 -20.91
C LEU A 225 -0.10 -17.68 -20.47
N LYS A 226 0.25 -16.67 -21.28
CA LYS A 226 1.32 -15.71 -20.93
C LYS A 226 0.79 -14.70 -19.92
N GLN A 227 1.31 -14.73 -18.69
CA GLN A 227 1.07 -13.65 -17.72
C GLN A 227 2.02 -12.47 -17.96
N ILE A 228 3.21 -12.72 -18.51
CA ILE A 228 4.14 -11.70 -18.99
C ILE A 228 4.35 -11.92 -20.49
N ASP A 229 3.67 -11.11 -21.30
CA ASP A 229 3.83 -11.13 -22.74
C ASP A 229 4.92 -10.14 -23.17
N LEU A 230 6.15 -10.64 -23.30
CA LEU A 230 7.32 -9.85 -23.70
C LEU A 230 7.29 -9.39 -25.16
N GLN A 231 6.47 -10.01 -26.02
CA GLN A 231 6.33 -9.60 -27.42
C GLN A 231 5.40 -8.39 -27.52
N ARG A 232 4.24 -8.46 -26.84
CA ARG A 232 3.30 -7.32 -26.76
C ARG A 232 3.85 -6.21 -25.86
N GLY A 233 4.68 -6.57 -24.88
CA GLY A 233 5.18 -5.68 -23.85
C GLY A 233 4.10 -5.41 -22.79
N ILE A 234 3.43 -6.46 -22.33
CA ILE A 234 2.31 -6.39 -21.37
C ILE A 234 2.59 -7.32 -20.18
N ILE A 235 2.29 -6.85 -18.97
CA ILE A 235 2.16 -7.67 -17.77
C ILE A 235 0.68 -7.71 -17.35
N TYR A 236 0.18 -8.91 -17.10
CA TYR A 236 -1.16 -9.13 -16.54
C TYR A 236 -1.06 -9.23 -15.01
N PHE A 237 -1.34 -8.12 -14.32
CA PHE A 237 -1.27 -8.10 -12.85
C PHE A 237 -2.55 -8.65 -12.22
N HIS A 238 -2.41 -9.61 -11.32
CA HIS A 238 -3.52 -10.16 -10.55
C HIS A 238 -3.92 -9.22 -9.39
N ARG A 239 -5.08 -8.58 -9.49
CA ARG A 239 -5.61 -7.59 -8.53
C ARG A 239 -6.66 -8.21 -7.61
N LYS A 240 -6.22 -9.02 -6.64
CA LYS A 240 -7.05 -9.68 -5.59
C LYS A 240 -7.99 -8.78 -4.76
N LYS A 241 -7.98 -7.46 -4.96
CA LYS A 241 -8.87 -6.49 -4.27
C LYS A 241 -10.07 -6.05 -5.12
N LEU A 242 -10.12 -6.41 -6.39
CA LEU A 242 -11.21 -6.07 -7.32
C LEU A 242 -12.29 -7.17 -7.36
N LYS A 243 -12.44 -7.95 -6.27
CA LYS A 243 -13.17 -9.24 -6.12
C LYS A 243 -14.70 -9.24 -6.40
N ALA A 244 -15.23 -8.31 -7.18
CA ALA A 244 -16.65 -8.36 -7.55
C ALA A 244 -16.94 -9.45 -8.59
N ASP A 245 -15.98 -9.76 -9.49
CA ASP A 245 -16.13 -10.78 -10.54
C ASP A 245 -14.94 -11.75 -10.54
N ASP A 246 -15.17 -13.02 -10.20
CA ASP A 246 -14.14 -14.05 -10.08
C ASP A 246 -13.37 -14.33 -11.39
N GLY A 247 -13.94 -13.99 -12.55
CA GLY A 247 -13.30 -14.16 -13.87
C GLY A 247 -12.43 -12.99 -14.35
N ARG A 248 -12.40 -11.84 -13.65
CA ARG A 248 -11.85 -10.58 -14.19
C ARG A 248 -10.82 -9.91 -13.27
N ASN A 249 -10.02 -10.73 -12.60
CA ASN A 249 -9.04 -10.27 -11.61
C ASN A 249 -7.68 -9.86 -12.20
N PHE A 250 -7.50 -9.89 -13.52
CA PHE A 250 -6.25 -9.50 -14.18
C PHE A 250 -6.36 -8.14 -14.86
N THR A 251 -5.37 -7.29 -14.63
CA THR A 251 -5.26 -5.98 -15.27
C THR A 251 -4.04 -5.97 -16.20
N PRO A 252 -4.22 -5.87 -17.53
CA PRO A 252 -3.13 -5.76 -18.47
C PRO A 252 -2.51 -4.36 -18.39
N VAL A 253 -1.19 -4.31 -18.22
CA VAL A 253 -0.42 -3.06 -18.14
C VAL A 253 0.71 -3.13 -19.14
N PHE A 254 0.78 -2.16 -20.06
CA PHE A 254 1.95 -2.01 -20.93
C PHE A 254 3.18 -1.69 -20.09
N ILE A 255 4.31 -2.28 -20.45
CA ILE A 255 5.59 -2.04 -19.79
C ILE A 255 6.57 -1.37 -20.75
N HIS A 256 7.42 -0.52 -20.19
CA HIS A 256 8.43 0.21 -20.93
C HIS A 256 9.46 -0.75 -21.58
N PRO A 257 9.97 -0.48 -22.80
CA PRO A 257 10.97 -1.32 -23.48
C PRO A 257 12.19 -1.68 -22.62
N VAL A 258 12.66 -0.77 -21.77
CA VAL A 258 13.74 -1.06 -20.80
C VAL A 258 13.36 -2.24 -19.90
N LEU A 259 12.16 -2.25 -19.32
CA LEU A 259 11.70 -3.36 -18.47
C LEU A 259 11.49 -4.66 -19.27
N VAL A 260 11.07 -4.57 -20.53
CA VAL A 260 10.95 -5.74 -21.41
C VAL A 260 12.30 -6.43 -21.59
N GLU A 261 13.36 -5.68 -21.87
CA GLU A 261 14.70 -6.26 -22.06
C GLU A 261 15.28 -6.80 -20.75
N GLU A 262 15.03 -6.13 -19.62
CA GLU A 262 15.39 -6.66 -18.29
C GLU A 262 14.72 -8.00 -17.98
N LEU A 263 13.43 -8.13 -18.31
CA LEU A 263 12.69 -9.38 -18.15
C LEU A 263 13.18 -10.47 -19.11
N LYS A 264 13.53 -10.13 -20.36
CA LYS A 264 14.14 -11.08 -21.32
C LYS A 264 15.49 -11.58 -20.81
N ALA A 265 16.37 -10.68 -20.38
CA ALA A 265 17.68 -11.00 -19.83
C ALA A 265 17.54 -11.92 -18.61
N PHE A 266 16.63 -11.57 -17.68
CA PHE A 266 16.38 -12.39 -16.50
C PHE A 266 15.82 -13.77 -16.86
N LYS A 267 14.84 -13.84 -17.78
CA LYS A 267 14.25 -15.09 -18.25
C LYS A 267 15.32 -16.03 -18.81
N ARG A 268 16.17 -15.54 -19.71
CA ARG A 268 17.25 -16.33 -20.32
C ARG A 268 18.24 -16.88 -19.29
N LYS A 269 18.57 -16.08 -18.27
CA LYS A 269 19.65 -16.39 -17.34
C LYS A 269 19.22 -17.24 -16.14
N TYR A 270 17.98 -17.08 -15.66
CA TYR A 270 17.57 -17.61 -14.35
C TYR A 270 16.30 -18.44 -14.35
N ILE A 271 15.52 -18.47 -15.44
CA ILE A 271 14.23 -19.17 -15.48
C ILE A 271 14.36 -20.47 -16.27
N LEU A 272 14.27 -21.60 -15.57
CA LEU A 272 14.22 -22.94 -16.16
C LEU A 272 12.78 -23.35 -16.49
N ASP A 273 11.83 -23.06 -15.60
CA ASP A 273 10.40 -23.30 -15.79
C ASP A 273 9.64 -21.97 -15.77
N THR A 274 9.04 -21.62 -16.90
CA THR A 274 8.28 -20.37 -17.10
C THR A 274 7.01 -20.29 -16.25
N THR A 275 6.55 -21.45 -15.74
CA THR A 275 5.33 -21.57 -14.94
C THR A 275 5.58 -21.44 -13.44
N GLN A 276 6.84 -21.31 -13.01
CA GLN A 276 7.19 -21.08 -11.61
C GLN A 276 7.19 -19.59 -11.24
N PRO A 277 6.78 -19.23 -9.99
CA PRO A 277 6.83 -17.84 -9.52
C PRO A 277 8.25 -17.27 -9.55
N ILE A 278 8.40 -16.05 -10.10
CA ILE A 278 9.71 -15.40 -10.27
C ILE A 278 10.36 -15.13 -8.91
N PHE A 279 9.60 -14.65 -7.93
CA PHE A 279 10.11 -14.16 -6.64
C PHE A 279 9.98 -15.15 -5.47
N GLY A 280 9.42 -16.34 -5.70
CA GLY A 280 9.29 -17.42 -4.72
C GLY A 280 8.26 -17.18 -3.62
N CYS A 281 8.33 -17.99 -2.55
CA CYS A 281 7.30 -18.09 -1.51
C CYS A 281 7.34 -16.99 -0.44
N TYR A 282 8.45 -16.25 -0.32
CA TYR A 282 8.59 -15.20 0.70
C TYR A 282 7.97 -13.90 0.23
N SER A 283 7.13 -13.28 1.09
CA SER A 283 6.56 -11.95 0.85
C SER A 283 7.61 -10.95 0.40
N LEU A 284 7.38 -10.32 -0.75
CA LEU A 284 8.26 -9.29 -1.30
C LEU A 284 8.53 -8.13 -0.33
N ASP A 285 7.56 -7.75 0.52
CA ASP A 285 7.78 -6.72 1.55
C ASP A 285 8.84 -7.13 2.57
N LYS A 286 8.89 -8.41 2.96
CA LYS A 286 9.93 -8.95 3.84
C LYS A 286 11.29 -8.96 3.14
N GLN A 287 11.31 -9.35 1.86
CA GLN A 287 12.55 -9.34 1.07
C GLN A 287 13.09 -7.90 0.93
N PHE A 288 12.24 -6.94 0.57
CA PHE A 288 12.64 -5.53 0.50
C PHE A 288 13.15 -5.02 1.84
N LYS A 289 12.45 -5.30 2.95
CA LYS A 289 12.93 -4.91 4.28
C LYS A 289 14.31 -5.50 4.56
N HIS A 290 14.53 -6.77 4.23
CA HIS A 290 15.83 -7.42 4.44
C HIS A 290 16.95 -6.78 3.62
N PHE A 291 16.74 -6.54 2.32
CA PHE A 291 17.79 -6.05 1.43
C PHE A 291 17.97 -4.52 1.48
N TYR A 292 16.92 -3.75 1.76
CA TYR A 292 17.00 -2.28 1.86
C TYR A 292 17.23 -1.76 3.28
N THR A 293 17.24 -2.62 4.30
CA THR A 293 17.76 -2.27 5.63
C THR A 293 19.25 -2.63 5.70
N PRO A 294 20.18 -1.66 5.80
CA PRO A 294 21.61 -1.91 5.69
C PRO A 294 22.15 -2.95 6.69
N ALA A 295 21.72 -2.90 7.96
CA ALA A 295 22.11 -3.86 8.98
C ALA A 295 21.59 -5.29 8.74
N GLN A 296 20.49 -5.44 7.99
CA GLN A 296 19.97 -6.77 7.63
C GLN A 296 20.64 -7.29 6.36
N ALA A 297 20.92 -6.40 5.41
CA ALA A 297 21.59 -6.73 4.15
C ALA A 297 23.05 -7.14 4.36
N PHE A 298 23.73 -6.57 5.34
CA PHE A 298 25.12 -6.90 5.70
C PHE A 298 25.20 -7.29 7.18
N LYS A 299 25.20 -8.60 7.45
CA LYS A 299 25.32 -9.14 8.82
C LYS A 299 26.67 -8.78 9.47
N ASN A 300 27.73 -8.62 8.66
CA ASN A 300 29.05 -8.23 9.17
C ASN A 300 29.12 -6.72 9.41
N ARG A 301 29.21 -6.33 10.69
CA ARG A 301 29.29 -4.93 11.12
C ARG A 301 30.48 -4.18 10.53
N ARG A 302 31.67 -4.79 10.46
CA ARG A 302 32.87 -4.14 9.90
C ARG A 302 32.71 -3.87 8.40
N GLN A 303 32.09 -4.80 7.67
CA GLN A 303 31.80 -4.62 6.24
C GLN A 303 30.82 -3.45 6.04
N LEU A 304 29.76 -3.40 6.85
CA LEU A 304 28.78 -2.31 6.79
C LEU A 304 29.39 -0.95 7.13
N GLU A 305 30.23 -0.88 8.15
CA GLU A 305 30.97 0.33 8.53
C GLU A 305 31.88 0.82 7.38
N ASN A 306 32.59 -0.10 6.71
CA ASN A 306 33.41 0.23 5.54
C ASN A 306 32.58 0.76 4.37
N ILE A 307 31.39 0.20 4.12
CA ILE A 307 30.45 0.70 3.11
C ILE A 307 30.00 2.13 3.46
N TYR A 308 29.61 2.39 4.71
CA TYR A 308 29.19 3.71 5.19
C TYR A 308 30.32 4.75 5.19
N ARG A 309 31.57 4.32 5.35
CA ARG A 309 32.76 5.17 5.18
C ARG A 309 33.00 5.50 3.71
N ARG A 310 32.88 4.52 2.82
CA ARG A 310 33.10 4.66 1.37
C ARG A 310 32.02 5.53 0.70
N TYR A 311 30.77 5.43 1.14
CA TYR A 311 29.63 6.13 0.53
C TYR A 311 29.02 7.13 1.52
N SER A 312 29.51 8.38 1.50
CA SER A 312 29.12 9.42 2.45
C SER A 312 27.61 9.72 2.47
N TRP A 313 26.94 9.62 1.32
CA TRP A 313 25.50 9.85 1.20
C TRP A 313 24.65 8.86 2.03
N LEU A 314 25.18 7.67 2.40
CA LEU A 314 24.47 6.72 3.25
C LEU A 314 24.30 7.20 4.69
N ARG A 315 25.11 8.16 5.14
CA ARG A 315 25.12 8.62 6.54
C ARG A 315 23.80 9.26 6.98
N LYS A 316 22.98 9.74 6.04
CA LYS A 316 21.62 10.25 6.34
C LYS A 316 20.59 9.14 6.60
N TYR A 317 20.96 7.87 6.41
CA TYR A 317 20.09 6.72 6.65
C TYR A 317 20.54 5.90 7.87
N ASP A 318 19.61 5.72 8.80
CA ASP A 318 19.75 4.81 9.93
C ASP A 318 19.93 3.36 9.44
N THR A 319 21.01 2.70 9.89
CA THR A 319 21.37 1.33 9.52
C THR A 319 20.27 0.30 9.83
N GLN A 320 19.41 0.58 10.82
CA GLN A 320 18.32 -0.32 11.25
C GLN A 320 17.01 -0.08 10.50
N LYS A 321 16.91 1.00 9.71
CA LYS A 321 15.72 1.35 8.94
C LYS A 321 15.93 1.06 7.46
N ALA A 322 14.85 0.68 6.79
CA ALA A 322 14.91 0.48 5.36
C ALA A 322 15.09 1.84 4.66
N ILE A 323 16.06 1.93 3.73
CA ILE A 323 16.26 3.10 2.87
C ILE A 323 14.97 3.40 2.10
N ILE A 324 14.33 2.35 1.58
CA ILE A 324 13.07 2.42 0.85
C ILE A 324 12.23 1.15 1.07
N THR A 325 10.93 1.25 0.80
CA THR A 325 9.99 0.11 0.81
C THR A 325 9.17 0.08 -0.48
N VAL A 326 8.56 -1.06 -0.82
CA VAL A 326 7.67 -1.17 -2.00
C VAL A 326 6.55 -0.14 -1.97
N LYS A 327 5.97 0.12 -0.78
CA LYS A 327 4.94 1.16 -0.60
C LYS A 327 5.43 2.56 -0.98
N MET A 328 6.70 2.85 -0.76
CA MET A 328 7.29 4.15 -1.08
C MET A 328 7.55 4.29 -2.58
N PHE A 329 8.02 3.23 -3.26
CA PHE A 329 8.09 3.20 -4.73
C PHE A 329 6.73 3.47 -5.35
N ARG A 330 5.68 2.79 -4.88
CA ARG A 330 4.33 2.99 -5.39
C ARG A 330 3.79 4.40 -5.15
N LYS A 331 4.07 4.99 -3.98
CA LYS A 331 3.66 6.37 -3.69
C LYS A 331 4.35 7.36 -4.63
N TYR A 332 5.65 7.19 -4.83
CA TYR A 332 6.43 8.03 -5.75
C TYR A 332 5.89 7.94 -7.17
N PHE A 333 5.61 6.73 -7.65
CA PHE A 333 4.99 6.52 -8.96
C PHE A 333 3.61 7.19 -9.09
N ASP A 334 2.75 7.09 -8.07
CA ASP A 334 1.44 7.76 -8.05
C ASP A 334 1.57 9.29 -8.09
N SER A 335 2.48 9.86 -7.28
CA SER A 335 2.76 11.29 -7.28
C SER A 335 3.33 11.76 -8.63
N TYR A 336 4.26 11.00 -9.20
CA TYR A 336 4.81 11.29 -10.52
C TYR A 336 3.73 11.30 -11.59
N LEU A 337 2.92 10.24 -11.68
CA LEU A 337 1.84 10.17 -12.67
C LEU A 337 0.83 11.30 -12.47
N GLN A 338 0.52 11.68 -11.23
CA GLN A 338 -0.39 12.79 -10.96
C GLN A 338 0.09 14.10 -11.60
N ILE A 339 1.40 14.38 -11.55
CA ILE A 339 2.01 15.56 -12.17
C ILE A 339 2.06 15.38 -13.69
N ARG A 340 2.56 14.23 -14.15
CA ARG A 340 2.79 13.94 -15.57
C ARG A 340 1.51 13.95 -16.39
N ILE A 341 0.37 13.62 -15.79
CA ILE A 341 -0.94 13.71 -16.46
C ILE A 341 -1.29 15.12 -16.88
N PHE A 342 -0.97 16.13 -16.06
CA PHE A 342 -1.20 17.53 -16.43
C PHE A 342 -0.25 17.98 -17.53
N GLU A 343 1.02 17.60 -17.45
CA GLU A 343 2.03 17.93 -18.46
C GLU A 343 1.70 17.37 -19.85
N LEU A 344 1.07 16.19 -19.90
CA LEU A 344 0.73 15.51 -21.16
C LEU A 344 -0.69 15.81 -21.65
N ALA A 345 -1.47 16.66 -20.95
CA ALA A 345 -2.89 16.86 -21.23
C ALA A 345 -3.18 17.30 -22.68
N GLU A 346 -2.25 18.06 -23.28
CA GLU A 346 -2.38 18.59 -24.62
C GLU A 346 -1.71 17.74 -25.71
N GLU A 347 -1.07 16.63 -25.34
CA GLU A 347 -0.38 15.76 -26.27
C GLU A 347 -1.35 15.06 -27.23
N ASN A 348 -0.97 14.94 -28.51
CA ASN A 348 -1.82 14.31 -29.52
C ASN A 348 -2.23 12.87 -29.17
N ALA A 349 -1.35 12.12 -28.49
CA ALA A 349 -1.66 10.77 -28.03
C ALA A 349 -2.76 10.75 -26.96
N VAL A 350 -2.77 11.76 -26.08
CA VAL A 350 -3.80 11.96 -25.06
C VAL A 350 -5.11 12.39 -25.71
N ARG A 351 -5.07 13.37 -26.62
CA ARG A 351 -6.26 13.85 -27.34
C ARG A 351 -6.96 12.73 -28.09
N ALA A 352 -6.20 11.90 -28.80
CA ALA A 352 -6.73 10.78 -29.57
C ALA A 352 -7.30 9.64 -28.72
N LEU A 353 -6.93 9.53 -27.45
CA LEU A 353 -7.40 8.48 -26.53
C LEU A 353 -8.50 8.96 -25.59
N PHE A 354 -8.41 10.21 -25.12
CA PHE A 354 -9.21 10.72 -24.02
C PHE A 354 -10.03 11.97 -24.39
N GLY A 355 -9.81 12.55 -25.57
CA GLY A 355 -10.41 13.82 -26.00
C GLY A 355 -9.64 15.02 -25.46
N GLU A 356 -10.27 16.19 -25.40
CA GLU A 356 -9.61 17.45 -25.05
C GLU A 356 -10.16 18.06 -23.75
N GLY A 357 -9.43 19.05 -23.22
CA GLY A 357 -9.84 19.84 -22.05
C GLY A 357 -9.98 19.04 -20.75
N LEU A 358 -10.88 19.51 -19.88
CA LEU A 358 -11.09 18.92 -18.53
C LEU A 358 -11.55 17.46 -18.58
N SER A 359 -12.29 17.07 -19.61
CA SER A 359 -12.70 15.67 -19.83
C SER A 359 -11.50 14.75 -20.03
N ALA A 360 -10.47 15.20 -20.76
CA ALA A 360 -9.25 14.43 -20.98
C ALA A 360 -8.50 14.19 -19.67
N LEU A 361 -8.37 15.23 -18.85
CA LEU A 361 -7.73 15.17 -17.53
C LEU A 361 -8.45 14.19 -16.58
N ASP A 362 -9.78 14.20 -16.55
CA ASP A 362 -10.54 13.24 -15.74
C ASP A 362 -10.31 11.80 -16.20
N LYS A 363 -10.39 11.53 -17.51
CA LYS A 363 -10.11 10.20 -18.07
C LYS A 363 -8.66 9.74 -17.85
N MET A 364 -7.70 10.65 -17.90
CA MET A 364 -6.31 10.34 -17.55
C MET A 364 -6.13 10.04 -16.06
N ARG A 365 -6.84 10.76 -15.18
CA ARG A 365 -6.87 10.46 -13.73
C ARG A 365 -7.46 9.07 -13.47
N ARG A 366 -8.53 8.69 -14.19
CA ARG A 366 -9.10 7.34 -14.15
C ARG A 366 -8.12 6.31 -14.69
N TYR A 367 -7.43 6.59 -15.79
CA TYR A 367 -6.37 5.73 -16.33
C TYR A 367 -5.20 5.54 -15.35
N LYS A 368 -4.81 6.58 -14.61
CA LYS A 368 -3.83 6.46 -13.50
C LYS A 368 -4.32 5.48 -12.44
N ASN A 369 -5.57 5.60 -12.02
CA ASN A 369 -6.16 4.70 -11.03
C ASN A 369 -6.25 3.27 -11.57
N TYR A 370 -6.51 3.09 -12.87
CA TYR A 370 -6.44 1.80 -13.57
C TYR A 370 -5.04 1.18 -13.47
N LEU A 371 -3.98 1.92 -13.84
CA LEU A 371 -2.57 1.45 -13.74
C LEU A 371 -2.22 1.04 -12.30
N LEU A 372 -2.70 1.82 -11.33
CA LEU A 372 -2.51 1.55 -9.91
C LEU A 372 -3.43 0.43 -9.37
N GLY A 373 -4.40 -0.08 -10.13
CA GLY A 373 -5.38 -1.05 -9.66
C GLY A 373 -6.22 -0.53 -8.49
N ARG A 374 -6.75 0.69 -8.62
CA ARG A 374 -7.74 1.32 -7.71
C ARG A 374 -9.12 1.27 -8.36
N ALA A 375 -10.14 0.86 -7.61
CA ALA A 375 -11.53 0.77 -8.08
C ALA A 375 -12.20 2.14 -8.29
N GLU A 376 -11.76 3.16 -7.55
CA GLU A 376 -12.40 4.47 -7.50
C GLU A 376 -12.42 5.17 -8.87
N GLY A 377 -13.63 5.30 -9.44
CA GLY A 377 -13.90 6.00 -10.69
C GLY A 377 -13.41 5.28 -11.96
N VAL A 378 -12.98 4.02 -11.87
CA VAL A 378 -12.38 3.29 -12.98
C VAL A 378 -13.33 2.24 -13.54
N ASP A 379 -13.64 2.34 -14.83
CA ASP A 379 -14.21 1.23 -15.60
C ASP A 379 -13.08 0.33 -16.11
N PHE A 380 -12.80 -0.74 -15.37
CA PHE A 380 -11.73 -1.68 -15.73
C PHE A 380 -12.01 -2.39 -17.05
N LEU A 381 -13.28 -2.69 -17.37
CA LEU A 381 -13.64 -3.39 -18.61
C LEU A 381 -13.33 -2.53 -19.82
N HIS A 382 -13.66 -1.25 -19.74
CA HIS A 382 -13.31 -0.28 -20.76
C HIS A 382 -11.80 -0.29 -21.04
N TYR A 383 -10.95 -0.11 -20.02
CA TYR A 383 -9.51 -0.05 -20.23
C TYR A 383 -8.87 -1.39 -20.64
N ILE A 384 -9.41 -2.53 -20.16
CA ILE A 384 -9.01 -3.86 -20.63
C ILE A 384 -9.32 -3.99 -22.12
N SER A 385 -10.54 -3.66 -22.54
CA SER A 385 -10.97 -3.76 -23.94
C SER A 385 -10.11 -2.90 -24.87
N ILE A 386 -9.76 -1.68 -24.47
CA ILE A 386 -8.88 -0.78 -25.23
C ILE A 386 -7.43 -1.31 -25.30
N THR A 387 -6.96 -1.98 -24.25
CA THR A 387 -5.62 -2.59 -24.22
C THR A 387 -5.51 -3.77 -25.19
N GLU A 388 -6.62 -4.50 -25.37
CA GLU A 388 -6.70 -5.68 -26.24
C GLU A 388 -7.08 -5.36 -27.68
N ASP A 389 -7.85 -4.29 -27.92
CA ASP A 389 -8.20 -3.83 -29.27
C ASP A 389 -6.96 -3.25 -30.00
N LYS A 390 -6.61 -3.86 -31.14
CA LYS A 390 -5.47 -3.46 -31.98
C LYS A 390 -5.52 -1.98 -32.40
N ARG A 391 -6.71 -1.39 -32.56
CA ARG A 391 -6.91 0.02 -32.96
C ARG A 391 -6.40 1.01 -31.91
N TYR A 392 -6.48 0.65 -30.63
CA TYR A 392 -6.12 1.53 -29.52
C TYR A 392 -4.84 1.11 -28.79
N SER A 393 -4.49 -0.19 -28.86
CA SER A 393 -3.30 -0.77 -28.23
C SER A 393 -2.01 0.00 -28.55
N SER A 394 -1.79 0.38 -29.81
CA SER A 394 -0.61 1.14 -30.23
C SER A 394 -0.56 2.55 -29.60
N LYS A 395 -1.69 3.24 -29.54
CA LYS A 395 -1.83 4.57 -28.92
C LYS A 395 -1.59 4.50 -27.41
N LEU A 396 -2.19 3.53 -26.71
CA LEU A 396 -1.97 3.32 -25.29
C LEU A 396 -0.51 2.95 -24.98
N LYS A 397 0.10 2.09 -25.81
CA LYS A 397 1.52 1.74 -25.69
C LYS A 397 2.42 2.96 -25.85
N ARG A 398 2.12 3.84 -26.81
CA ARG A 398 2.83 5.12 -27.00
C ARG A 398 2.66 6.05 -25.81
N LEU A 399 1.43 6.23 -25.31
CA LEU A 399 1.17 7.04 -24.12
C LEU A 399 1.93 6.50 -22.90
N ASN A 400 1.86 5.19 -22.67
CA ASN A 400 2.57 4.56 -21.55
C ASN A 400 4.09 4.73 -21.68
N LYS A 401 4.63 4.68 -22.90
CA LYS A 401 6.03 5.02 -23.14
C LYS A 401 6.33 6.48 -22.72
N MET A 402 5.56 7.45 -23.19
CA MET A 402 5.73 8.88 -22.83
C MET A 402 5.60 9.16 -21.33
N LEU A 403 4.73 8.42 -20.64
CA LEU A 403 4.60 8.46 -19.18
C LEU A 403 5.88 7.96 -18.50
N ILE A 404 6.50 6.91 -19.01
CA ILE A 404 7.64 6.28 -18.33
C ILE A 404 9.01 6.85 -18.78
N ASP A 405 9.13 7.39 -20.00
CA ASP A 405 10.35 8.05 -20.49
C ASP A 405 10.77 9.18 -19.53
N GLY A 406 9.85 10.10 -19.22
CA GLY A 406 10.13 11.20 -18.28
C GLY A 406 10.40 10.73 -16.85
N PHE A 407 9.97 9.51 -16.49
CA PHE A 407 10.27 8.91 -15.19
C PHE A 407 11.68 8.33 -15.17
N ILE A 408 12.11 7.71 -16.28
CA ILE A 408 13.47 7.22 -16.47
C ILE A 408 14.45 8.39 -16.42
N ASP A 409 14.19 9.47 -17.17
CA ASP A 409 15.06 10.65 -17.22
C ASP A 409 15.31 11.24 -15.83
N ARG A 410 14.26 11.35 -15.00
CA ARG A 410 14.38 11.83 -13.61
C ARG A 410 15.30 10.97 -12.76
N LEU A 411 15.38 9.67 -13.03
CA LEU A 411 16.15 8.69 -12.25
C LEU A 411 17.54 8.45 -12.80
N MET A 412 17.91 9.08 -13.92
CA MET A 412 19.27 9.08 -14.42
C MET A 412 20.18 9.97 -13.56
N PRO A 413 21.49 9.64 -13.50
CA PRO A 413 22.14 8.46 -14.09
C PRO A 413 21.99 7.19 -13.22
N GLU A 414 21.42 7.28 -12.02
CA GLU A 414 21.42 6.17 -11.06
C GLU A 414 20.76 4.89 -11.56
N LEU A 415 19.73 5.02 -12.39
CA LEU A 415 19.06 3.88 -13.03
C LEU A 415 20.04 3.03 -13.86
N LEU A 416 21.00 3.65 -14.55
CA LEU A 416 21.98 2.91 -15.37
C LEU A 416 22.76 1.88 -14.56
N TYR A 417 23.08 2.15 -13.30
CA TYR A 417 23.89 1.24 -12.49
C TYR A 417 23.15 -0.06 -12.13
N VAL A 418 21.82 -0.06 -12.17
CA VAL A 418 21.01 -1.22 -11.82
C VAL A 418 20.49 -2.02 -13.02
N LEU A 419 20.57 -1.47 -14.23
CA LEU A 419 20.24 -2.20 -15.45
C LEU A 419 21.25 -3.32 -15.73
N SER A 420 20.84 -4.31 -16.52
CA SER A 420 21.73 -5.31 -17.09
C SER A 420 22.62 -4.65 -18.17
N ASP A 421 23.79 -5.22 -18.42
CA ASP A 421 24.71 -4.67 -19.42
C ASP A 421 24.12 -4.80 -20.84
N GLU A 422 23.32 -5.83 -21.09
CA GLU A 422 22.56 -6.02 -22.34
C GLU A 422 21.58 -4.85 -22.57
N THR A 423 20.81 -4.47 -21.55
CA THR A 423 19.85 -3.36 -21.66
C THR A 423 20.57 -2.02 -21.78
N LYS A 424 21.67 -1.82 -21.05
CA LYS A 424 22.48 -0.59 -21.15
C LYS A 424 23.03 -0.41 -22.56
N ALA A 425 23.67 -1.44 -23.11
CA ALA A 425 24.22 -1.40 -24.46
C ALA A 425 23.14 -1.10 -25.51
N LYS A 426 21.94 -1.65 -25.34
CA LYS A 426 20.85 -1.51 -26.30
C LYS A 426 20.18 -0.14 -26.32
N PHE A 427 20.07 0.54 -25.18
CA PHE A 427 19.29 1.79 -25.07
C PHE A 427 20.13 3.03 -24.75
N PHE A 428 21.34 2.87 -24.23
CA PHE A 428 22.12 3.97 -23.67
C PHE A 428 23.58 3.97 -24.15
N ASP A 429 23.82 3.35 -25.31
CA ASP A 429 25.06 3.32 -26.12
C ASP A 429 26.33 3.75 -25.36
N MET A 430 27.01 2.79 -24.71
CA MET A 430 28.21 3.08 -23.89
C MET A 430 29.49 3.32 -24.72
N LYS A 431 29.39 3.54 -26.04
CA LYS A 431 30.55 3.76 -26.91
C LYS A 431 31.33 5.05 -26.62
N SER A 432 30.74 6.06 -25.98
CA SER A 432 31.41 7.33 -25.64
C SER A 432 32.07 7.37 -24.26
N ALA A 433 31.84 6.36 -23.40
CA ALA A 433 32.44 6.32 -22.06
C ALA A 433 33.84 5.67 -22.03
N SER A 434 34.20 4.91 -23.06
CA SER A 434 35.55 4.35 -23.24
C SER A 434 36.53 5.39 -23.80
N GLU A 435 36.08 6.33 -24.62
CA GLU A 435 36.94 7.38 -25.19
C GLU A 435 37.29 8.46 -24.14
N SER A 436 36.36 8.82 -23.24
CA SER A 436 36.66 9.77 -22.15
C SER A 436 37.54 9.20 -21.01
N LYS A 437 37.68 7.87 -20.92
CA LYS A 437 38.68 7.22 -20.06
C LYS A 437 40.04 7.11 -20.75
N ALA A 438 40.07 6.85 -22.06
CA ALA A 438 41.31 6.86 -22.83
C ALA A 438 41.94 8.28 -22.88
N GLU A 439 41.12 9.34 -22.97
CA GLU A 439 41.63 10.72 -22.91
C GLU A 439 42.13 11.12 -21.50
N LYS A 440 41.59 10.53 -20.43
CA LYS A 440 42.10 10.77 -19.06
C LYS A 440 43.36 9.97 -18.74
N GLU A 441 43.64 8.87 -19.42
CA GLU A 441 44.90 8.14 -19.28
C GLU A 441 46.01 8.70 -20.18
N LEU A 442 45.66 9.33 -21.32
CA LEU A 442 46.61 10.01 -22.21
C LEU A 442 47.11 11.37 -21.67
N PHE A 443 46.37 12.02 -20.76
CA PHE A 443 46.79 13.28 -20.13
C PHE A 443 47.56 13.13 -18.81
N VAL A 444 47.87 11.90 -18.38
CA VAL A 444 48.67 11.63 -17.16
C VAL A 444 50.10 11.17 -17.50
N ILE A 445 50.48 11.19 -18.78
CA ILE A 445 51.89 11.04 -19.18
C ILE A 445 52.29 12.25 -20.03
N ARG A 446 52.70 13.31 -19.33
CA ARG A 446 53.80 14.21 -19.74
C ARG A 446 54.23 15.07 -18.56
#